data_AF-A0A1G4AJ29-F1
#
_entry.id   AF-A0A1G4AJ29-F1
#
_cell.length_a   1.000
_cell.length_b   1.000
_cell.length_c   1.000
_cell.angle_alpha   90.00
_cell.angle_beta   90.00
_cell.angle_gamma   90.00
#
_symmetry.space_group_name_H-M   'P 1'
#
loop_
_entity.id
_entity.type
_entity.pdbx_description
1 polymer ?
#
loop_
_entity_poly.entity_id
_entity_poly.type
_entity_poly.pdbx_seq_one_letter_code
_entity_poly.pdbx_strand_id
1 'polypeptide(L)'
;MKSLSRALALAFLLLLLFLAVTLTAEFWLPRETRRLQAGAVAAKREQFAKALELVRTPPAAWDAGQLRDVGALIGATVTLPRGPPPLLEPLPADTLAFDQPLADGQDLTARVTFPALASGRPAVLHQRMQVAIVLVGLLIAIVPLLVTLARRPAAESGTRGPWEAARSEMRGLEHFARITVERGAELERESGARRRAEEDLQVSRTMLDRSVDERVRLGRDLHDSLSQTLYAVSLSLEGARNKLSDPTQAETRRRIDQCIGELRRLNQEVRAYIKELEPTTLQRESFLEALTALLAALPADETAVRLERRIDVEAAALIPPERATEVVNIVREAISNSLRHGRPGVITVRIQRGVGAVALAVQDDGAGFNSATAAAHGHGLANMHARAVALGGTLQVSSAPGKGTRVSLTLPVVSPA
;
A
#
# COMPACT_ATOMS: atom_id res chain seq x y z
N MET A 1 13.01 70.57 -27.64
CA MET A 1 13.70 69.53 -28.45
C MET A 1 14.58 68.58 -27.63
N LYS A 2 15.46 69.06 -26.73
CA LYS A 2 16.41 68.19 -25.96
C LYS A 2 15.77 67.17 -24.99
N SER A 3 14.56 67.41 -24.49
CA SER A 3 13.85 66.47 -23.58
C SER A 3 13.13 65.34 -24.31
N LEU A 4 12.68 65.61 -25.55
CA LEU A 4 11.99 64.63 -26.40
C LEU A 4 12.98 63.59 -26.94
N SER A 5 14.17 64.03 -27.36
CA SER A 5 15.23 63.12 -27.85
C SER A 5 15.75 62.17 -26.76
N ARG A 6 15.84 62.63 -25.50
CA ARG A 6 16.21 61.79 -24.36
C ARG A 6 15.16 60.74 -24.02
N ALA A 7 13.88 61.11 -24.07
CA ALA A 7 12.78 60.17 -23.86
C ALA A 7 12.72 59.11 -24.97
N LEU A 8 12.93 59.52 -26.23
CA LEU A 8 12.97 58.60 -27.37
C LEU A 8 14.15 57.64 -27.28
N ALA A 9 15.33 58.13 -26.90
CA ALA A 9 16.53 57.32 -26.71
C ALA A 9 16.36 56.29 -25.58
N LEU A 10 15.73 56.68 -24.46
CA LEU A 10 15.42 55.76 -23.35
C LEU A 10 14.41 54.69 -23.77
N ALA A 11 13.36 55.06 -24.50
CA ALA A 11 12.37 54.11 -25.03
C ALA A 11 13.02 53.12 -26.01
N PHE A 12 13.91 53.59 -26.89
CA PHE A 12 14.65 52.74 -27.80
C PHE A 12 15.61 51.78 -27.07
N LEU A 13 16.30 52.26 -26.04
CA LEU A 13 17.16 51.41 -25.19
C LEU A 13 16.36 50.32 -24.47
N LEU A 14 15.19 50.66 -23.91
CA LEU A 14 14.31 49.71 -23.24
C LEU A 14 13.74 48.68 -24.23
N LEU A 15 13.40 49.10 -25.45
CA LEU A 15 12.96 48.21 -26.52
C LEU A 15 14.06 47.22 -26.93
N LEU A 16 15.31 47.69 -27.07
CA LEU A 16 16.45 46.82 -27.36
C LEU A 16 16.74 45.83 -26.24
N LEU A 17 16.70 46.27 -24.98
CA LEU A 17 16.87 45.40 -23.81
C LEU A 17 15.76 44.34 -23.77
N PHE A 18 14.52 44.73 -24.03
CA PHE A 18 13.39 43.83 -24.11
C PHE A 18 13.58 42.77 -25.20
N LEU A 19 13.96 43.19 -26.41
CA LEU A 19 14.22 42.29 -27.54
C LEU A 19 15.36 41.29 -27.21
N ALA A 20 16.41 41.75 -26.51
CA ALA A 20 17.49 40.88 -26.07
C ALA A 20 17.01 39.83 -25.06
N VAL A 21 16.15 40.21 -24.11
CA VAL A 21 15.56 39.28 -23.13
C VAL A 21 14.62 38.28 -23.81
N THR A 22 13.83 38.70 -24.79
CA THR A 22 12.94 37.77 -25.52
C THR A 22 13.72 36.76 -26.32
N LEU A 23 14.74 37.20 -27.07
CA LEU A 23 15.58 36.31 -27.88
C LEU A 23 16.34 35.33 -26.97
N THR A 24 16.93 35.80 -25.87
CA THR A 24 17.64 34.91 -24.94
C THR A 24 16.72 33.88 -24.30
N ALA A 25 15.49 34.26 -23.92
CA ALA A 25 14.49 33.33 -23.41
C ALA A 25 14.06 32.28 -24.46
N GLU A 26 13.87 32.69 -25.71
CA GLU A 26 13.50 31.82 -26.83
C GLU A 26 14.57 30.76 -27.14
N PHE A 27 15.86 31.10 -26.99
CA PHE A 27 16.96 30.15 -27.14
C PHE A 27 17.20 29.27 -25.91
N TRP A 28 17.01 29.82 -24.70
CA TRP A 28 17.30 29.11 -23.45
C TRP A 28 16.27 28.03 -23.14
N LEU A 29 14.98 28.29 -23.36
CA LEU A 29 13.89 27.36 -22.98
C LEU A 29 13.93 26.00 -23.72
N PRO A 30 14.11 25.95 -25.05
CA PRO A 30 14.22 24.68 -25.76
C PRO A 30 15.45 23.88 -25.31
N ARG A 31 16.55 24.58 -25.00
CA ARG A 31 17.78 23.96 -24.51
C ARG A 31 17.59 23.32 -23.14
N GLU A 32 16.94 24.02 -22.22
CA GLU A 32 16.66 23.50 -20.89
C GLU A 32 15.63 22.37 -20.92
N THR A 33 14.61 22.48 -21.78
CA THR A 33 13.63 21.41 -22.00
C THR A 33 14.31 20.13 -22.50
N ARG A 34 15.22 20.23 -23.49
CA ARG A 34 16.01 19.08 -23.96
C ARG A 34 16.91 18.51 -22.86
N ARG A 35 17.51 19.37 -22.03
CA ARG A 35 18.35 18.94 -20.91
C ARG A 35 17.56 18.13 -19.87
N LEU A 36 16.37 18.60 -19.52
CA LEU A 36 15.47 17.90 -18.59
C LEU A 36 14.97 16.58 -19.16
N GLN A 37 14.58 16.56 -20.44
CA GLN A 37 14.19 15.32 -21.14
C GLN A 37 15.34 14.31 -21.17
N ALA A 38 16.57 14.75 -21.50
CA ALA A 38 17.75 13.90 -21.49
C ALA A 38 18.04 13.33 -20.09
N GLY A 39 17.90 14.14 -19.03
CA GLY A 39 18.04 13.69 -17.64
C GLY A 39 16.99 12.65 -17.24
N ALA A 40 15.72 12.84 -17.65
CA ALA A 40 14.65 11.89 -17.40
C ALA A 40 14.88 10.54 -18.11
N VAL A 41 15.35 10.58 -19.36
CA VAL A 41 15.73 9.37 -20.11
C VAL A 41 16.91 8.65 -19.45
N ALA A 42 17.94 9.38 -19.01
CA ALA A 42 19.09 8.78 -18.32
C ALA A 42 18.69 8.10 -17.00
N ALA A 43 17.87 8.76 -16.18
CA ALA A 43 17.36 8.19 -14.93
C ALA A 43 16.50 6.93 -15.18
N LYS A 44 15.66 6.94 -16.22
CA LYS A 44 14.85 5.76 -16.59
C LYS A 44 15.70 4.62 -17.12
N ARG A 45 16.74 4.90 -17.90
CA ARG A 45 17.69 3.89 -18.37
C ARG A 45 18.40 3.20 -17.20
N GLU A 46 18.80 3.94 -16.17
CA GLU A 46 19.40 3.36 -14.95
C GLU A 46 18.40 2.48 -14.17
N GLN A 47 17.14 2.92 -14.04
CA GLN A 47 16.10 2.11 -13.40
C GLN A 47 15.82 0.81 -14.16
N PHE A 48 15.81 0.86 -15.49
CA PHE A 48 15.65 -0.33 -16.33
C PHE A 48 16.86 -1.28 -16.21
N ALA A 49 18.08 -0.75 -16.17
CA ALA A 49 19.28 -1.56 -15.94
C ALA A 49 19.25 -2.30 -14.59
N LYS A 50 18.82 -1.62 -13.51
CA LYS A 50 18.63 -2.25 -12.19
C LYS A 50 17.51 -3.30 -12.21
N ALA A 51 16.41 -3.03 -12.91
CA ALA A 51 15.33 -3.99 -13.07
C ALA A 51 15.79 -5.27 -13.78
N LEU A 52 16.70 -5.15 -14.76
CA LEU A 52 17.31 -6.29 -15.44
C LEU A 52 18.18 -7.15 -14.50
N GLU A 53 18.91 -6.55 -13.55
CA GLU A 53 19.71 -7.30 -12.57
C GLU A 53 18.86 -8.13 -11.59
N LEU A 54 17.66 -7.65 -11.27
CA LEU A 54 16.71 -8.32 -10.38
C LEU A 54 16.02 -9.52 -11.04
N VAL A 55 15.86 -9.49 -12.36
CA VAL A 55 15.18 -10.52 -13.15
C VAL A 55 16.22 -11.50 -13.68
N ARG A 56 16.40 -12.63 -12.97
CA ARG A 56 17.39 -13.68 -13.28
C ARG A 56 17.08 -14.53 -14.53
N THR A 57 16.01 -14.21 -15.27
CA THR A 57 15.61 -14.95 -16.48
C THR A 57 16.20 -14.30 -17.73
N PRO A 58 16.80 -15.08 -18.66
CA PRO A 58 17.41 -14.54 -19.86
C PRO A 58 16.39 -13.80 -20.72
N PRO A 59 16.73 -12.61 -21.27
CA PRO A 59 15.80 -11.75 -22.02
C PRO A 59 15.16 -12.42 -23.25
N ALA A 60 15.83 -13.43 -23.82
CA ALA A 60 15.32 -14.20 -24.96
C ALA A 60 14.09 -15.07 -24.61
N ALA A 61 13.88 -15.37 -23.32
CA ALA A 61 12.77 -16.19 -22.83
C ALA A 61 11.59 -15.37 -22.31
N TRP A 62 11.64 -14.03 -22.43
CA TRP A 62 10.61 -13.17 -21.85
C TRP A 62 9.28 -13.25 -22.60
N ASP A 63 8.22 -13.60 -21.87
CA ASP A 63 6.85 -13.55 -22.38
C ASP A 63 6.23 -12.15 -22.23
N ALA A 64 5.03 -11.96 -22.80
CA ALA A 64 4.30 -10.70 -22.70
C ALA A 64 3.89 -10.35 -21.26
N GLY A 65 3.85 -11.31 -20.34
CA GLY A 65 3.60 -11.08 -18.91
C GLY A 65 4.83 -10.49 -18.23
N GLN A 66 6.00 -11.07 -18.43
CA GLN A 66 7.26 -10.61 -17.86
C GLN A 66 7.64 -9.21 -18.35
N LEU A 67 7.38 -8.90 -19.62
CA LEU A 67 7.55 -7.54 -20.15
C LEU A 67 6.63 -6.52 -19.46
N ARG A 68 5.41 -6.91 -19.13
CA ARG A 68 4.48 -6.07 -18.36
C ARG A 68 4.93 -5.90 -16.92
N ASP A 69 5.43 -6.94 -16.27
CA ASP A 69 5.89 -6.88 -14.88
C ASP A 69 7.14 -6.00 -14.74
N VAL A 70 8.12 -6.15 -15.64
CA VAL A 70 9.29 -5.27 -15.71
C VAL A 70 8.88 -3.83 -16.00
N GLY A 71 7.96 -3.64 -16.96
CA GLY A 71 7.40 -2.34 -17.28
C GLY A 71 6.70 -1.69 -16.08
N ALA A 72 5.88 -2.43 -15.34
CA ALA A 72 5.19 -1.96 -14.14
C ALA A 72 6.18 -1.54 -13.04
N LEU A 73 7.27 -2.31 -12.85
CA LEU A 73 8.31 -2.02 -11.86
C LEU A 73 8.95 -0.64 -12.08
N ILE A 74 9.12 -0.25 -13.35
CA ILE A 74 9.72 1.03 -13.73
C ILE A 74 8.70 2.05 -14.24
N GLY A 75 7.40 1.80 -14.12
CA GLY A 75 6.35 2.70 -14.64
C GLY A 75 6.55 3.07 -16.13
N ALA A 76 6.92 2.09 -16.96
CA ALA A 76 7.14 2.25 -18.39
C ALA A 76 6.54 1.06 -19.16
N THR A 77 6.36 1.21 -20.47
CA THR A 77 6.00 0.11 -21.36
C THR A 77 7.26 -0.38 -22.06
N VAL A 78 7.60 -1.66 -21.87
CA VAL A 78 8.80 -2.30 -22.45
C VAL A 78 8.37 -3.21 -23.58
N THR A 79 8.99 -3.06 -24.75
CA THR A 79 8.76 -3.93 -25.91
C THR A 79 10.09 -4.49 -26.44
N LEU A 80 10.05 -5.71 -26.96
CA LEU A 80 11.18 -6.39 -27.60
C LEU A 80 10.89 -6.56 -29.10
N PRO A 81 11.09 -5.51 -29.92
CA PRO A 81 10.98 -5.64 -31.36
C PRO A 81 12.00 -6.68 -31.87
N ARG A 82 11.52 -7.71 -32.57
CA ARG A 82 12.37 -8.68 -33.28
C ARG A 82 12.61 -8.17 -34.70
N GLY A 83 13.86 -7.83 -35.04
CA GLY A 83 14.25 -7.29 -36.35
C GLY A 83 14.82 -5.86 -36.27
N PRO A 84 15.26 -5.27 -37.39
CA PRO A 84 15.77 -3.90 -37.40
C PRO A 84 14.72 -2.95 -36.82
N PRO A 85 15.15 -1.92 -36.07
CA PRO A 85 14.23 -1.02 -35.37
C PRO A 85 13.19 -0.49 -36.37
N PRO A 86 11.89 -0.61 -36.10
CA PRO A 86 10.88 -0.08 -37.01
C PRO A 86 11.14 1.40 -37.22
N LEU A 87 11.07 1.83 -38.49
CA LEU A 87 11.17 3.23 -38.91
C LEU A 87 10.30 4.09 -37.99
N LEU A 88 10.96 4.94 -37.20
CA LEU A 88 10.45 5.96 -36.28
C LEU A 88 8.95 6.23 -36.42
N GLU A 89 8.11 5.42 -35.78
CA GLU A 89 6.73 5.83 -35.54
C GLU A 89 6.79 7.08 -34.65
N PRO A 90 6.13 8.18 -35.04
CA PRO A 90 6.12 9.38 -34.23
C PRO A 90 5.43 9.06 -32.89
N LEU A 91 6.22 9.11 -31.81
CA LEU A 91 5.70 8.99 -30.46
C LEU A 91 4.74 10.14 -30.17
N PRO A 92 3.70 9.93 -29.35
CA PRO A 92 2.88 11.01 -28.82
C PRO A 92 3.77 12.10 -28.19
N ALA A 93 3.39 13.37 -28.32
CA ALA A 93 4.19 14.52 -27.85
C ALA A 93 4.59 14.46 -26.36
N ASP A 94 3.81 13.72 -25.55
CA ASP A 94 4.00 13.54 -24.11
C ASP A 94 4.67 12.20 -23.74
N THR A 95 5.27 11.50 -24.70
CA THR A 95 5.93 10.21 -24.48
C THR A 95 7.40 10.29 -24.82
N LEU A 96 8.25 9.83 -23.90
CA LEU A 96 9.68 9.65 -24.13
C LEU A 96 9.99 8.17 -24.35
N ALA A 97 11.01 7.90 -25.16
CA ALA A 97 11.48 6.55 -25.40
C ALA A 97 13.00 6.48 -25.47
N PHE A 98 13.54 5.32 -25.12
CA PHE A 98 14.92 4.96 -25.43
C PHE A 98 15.02 3.49 -25.78
N ASP A 99 16.03 3.18 -26.57
CA ASP A 99 16.39 1.82 -26.96
C ASP A 99 17.62 1.38 -26.12
N GLN A 100 17.58 0.14 -25.62
CA GLN A 100 18.62 -0.45 -24.77
C GLN A 100 18.98 -1.86 -25.29
N PRO A 101 20.23 -2.09 -25.71
CA PRO A 101 20.67 -3.43 -26.09
C PRO A 101 20.75 -4.35 -24.85
N LEU A 102 20.28 -5.59 -25.01
CA LEU A 102 20.33 -6.64 -24.00
C LEU A 102 21.52 -7.57 -24.28
N ALA A 103 22.33 -7.86 -23.26
CA ALA A 103 23.52 -8.68 -23.40
C ALA A 103 23.17 -10.17 -23.35
N ASP A 104 22.81 -10.77 -24.49
CA ASP A 104 22.65 -12.24 -24.58
C ASP A 104 22.83 -12.82 -26.00
N GLY A 105 23.93 -12.46 -26.69
CA GLY A 105 24.38 -13.13 -27.93
C GLY A 105 23.48 -13.03 -29.17
N GLN A 106 22.29 -12.45 -29.05
CA GLN A 106 21.35 -12.13 -30.13
C GLN A 106 21.11 -10.62 -30.09
N ASP A 107 21.03 -9.95 -31.25
CA ASP A 107 20.81 -8.50 -31.42
C ASP A 107 19.42 -8.04 -30.91
N LEU A 108 19.13 -8.27 -29.63
CA LEU A 108 17.87 -7.92 -28.98
C LEU A 108 17.99 -6.53 -28.35
N THR A 109 17.13 -5.62 -28.80
CA THR A 109 17.03 -4.26 -28.26
C THR A 109 15.69 -4.09 -27.59
N ALA A 110 15.67 -3.78 -26.30
CA ALA A 110 14.45 -3.37 -25.60
C ALA A 110 14.16 -1.90 -25.88
N ARG A 111 12.93 -1.62 -26.34
CA ARG A 111 12.40 -0.26 -26.43
C ARG A 111 11.57 0.01 -25.19
N VAL A 112 11.95 1.04 -24.44
CA VAL A 112 11.26 1.47 -23.22
C VAL A 112 10.58 2.80 -23.50
N THR A 113 9.26 2.85 -23.33
CA THR A 113 8.42 4.05 -23.54
C THR A 113 7.76 4.46 -22.23
N PHE A 114 7.78 5.74 -21.87
CA PHE A 114 7.21 6.22 -20.61
C PHE A 114 6.60 7.62 -20.77
N PRO A 115 5.54 7.93 -19.99
CA PRO A 115 4.94 9.24 -20.01
C PRO A 115 5.93 10.29 -19.50
N ALA A 116 6.04 11.40 -20.21
CA ALA A 116 6.77 12.59 -19.78
C ALA A 116 5.98 13.29 -18.65
N LEU A 117 5.85 12.66 -17.48
CA LEU A 117 5.09 13.12 -16.30
C LEU A 117 5.55 14.49 -15.73
N ALA A 118 6.45 15.19 -16.41
CA ALA A 118 6.93 16.53 -16.06
C ALA A 118 6.89 17.55 -17.22
N SER A 119 6.38 17.23 -18.42
CA SER A 119 6.40 18.14 -19.59
C SER A 119 5.27 19.19 -19.59
N GLY A 120 4.21 19.04 -18.79
CA GLY A 120 3.15 20.06 -18.69
C GLY A 120 3.58 21.34 -17.96
N ARG A 121 4.51 21.24 -17.01
CA ARG A 121 5.04 22.40 -16.25
C ARG A 121 5.87 23.37 -17.10
N PRO A 122 6.79 22.95 -17.99
CA PRO A 122 7.52 23.87 -18.86
C PRO A 122 6.61 24.51 -19.91
N ALA A 123 5.56 23.85 -20.40
CA ALA A 123 4.60 24.46 -21.35
C ALA A 123 3.78 25.59 -20.70
N VAL A 124 3.28 25.38 -19.48
CA VAL A 124 2.56 26.42 -18.71
C VAL A 124 3.51 27.55 -18.29
N LEU A 125 4.75 27.23 -17.93
CA LEU A 125 5.78 28.24 -17.63
C LEU A 125 6.15 29.05 -18.88
N HIS A 126 6.23 28.41 -20.05
CA HIS A 126 6.47 29.05 -21.35
C HIS A 126 5.35 30.05 -21.68
N GLN A 127 4.09 29.61 -21.56
CA GLN A 127 2.93 30.47 -21.81
C GLN A 127 2.88 31.66 -20.83
N ARG A 128 3.18 31.43 -19.54
CA ARG A 128 3.22 32.49 -18.52
C ARG A 128 4.35 33.49 -18.77
N MET A 129 5.53 33.04 -19.19
CA MET A 129 6.65 33.93 -19.56
C MET A 129 6.32 34.78 -20.79
N GLN A 130 5.72 34.19 -21.83
CA GLN A 130 5.33 34.93 -23.04
C GLN A 130 4.32 36.05 -22.73
N VAL A 131 3.31 35.76 -21.91
CA VAL A 131 2.31 36.76 -21.49
C VAL A 131 2.96 37.89 -20.68
N ALA A 132 3.84 37.56 -19.74
CA ALA A 132 4.55 38.56 -18.94
C ALA A 132 5.46 39.46 -19.79
N ILE A 133 6.15 38.87 -20.76
CA ILE A 133 6.97 39.57 -21.75
C ILE A 133 6.10 40.56 -22.55
N VAL A 134 4.99 40.11 -23.13
CA VAL A 134 4.09 40.99 -23.91
C VAL A 134 3.56 42.16 -23.06
N LEU A 135 3.17 41.91 -21.82
CA LEU A 135 2.70 42.96 -20.90
C LEU A 135 3.77 44.01 -20.59
N VAL A 136 5.02 43.58 -20.34
CA VAL A 136 6.14 44.49 -20.09
C VAL A 136 6.47 45.32 -21.33
N GLY A 137 6.46 44.70 -22.52
CA GLY A 137 6.65 45.41 -23.79
C GLY A 137 5.58 46.48 -24.03
N LEU A 138 4.30 46.14 -23.76
CA LEU A 138 3.18 47.08 -23.87
C LEU A 138 3.34 48.27 -22.90
N LEU A 139 3.76 48.01 -21.66
CA LEU A 139 3.99 49.04 -20.65
C LEU A 139 5.10 50.01 -21.08
N ILE A 140 6.21 49.48 -21.62
CA ILE A 140 7.34 50.27 -22.12
C ILE A 140 6.92 51.16 -23.30
N ALA A 141 5.99 50.70 -24.15
CA ALA A 141 5.49 51.47 -25.30
C ALA A 141 4.44 52.55 -24.92
N ILE A 142 3.55 52.26 -23.98
CA ILE A 142 2.43 53.15 -23.62
C ILE A 142 2.87 54.30 -22.72
N VAL A 143 3.76 54.07 -21.76
CA VAL A 143 4.15 55.08 -20.77
C VAL A 143 4.76 56.33 -21.41
N PRO A 144 5.70 56.25 -22.38
CA PRO A 144 6.22 57.42 -23.08
C PRO A 144 5.17 58.15 -23.91
N LEU A 145 4.24 57.42 -24.53
CA LEU A 145 3.13 57.99 -25.31
C LEU A 145 2.20 58.81 -24.41
N LEU A 146 1.83 58.28 -23.23
CA LEU A 146 1.03 59.00 -22.25
C LEU A 146 1.75 60.25 -21.72
N VAL A 147 3.06 60.16 -21.44
CA VAL A 147 3.86 61.30 -20.98
C VAL A 147 3.95 62.40 -22.06
N THR A 148 4.03 62.02 -23.34
CA THR A 148 4.05 62.99 -24.45
C THR A 148 2.69 63.65 -24.69
N LEU A 149 1.60 62.90 -24.57
CA LEU A 149 0.23 63.41 -24.63
C LEU A 149 -0.05 64.38 -23.48
N ALA A 150 0.38 64.03 -22.26
CA ALA A 150 0.22 64.86 -21.07
C ALA A 150 1.01 66.18 -21.11
N ARG A 151 2.05 66.27 -21.95
CA ARG A 151 2.88 67.48 -22.13
C ARG A 151 2.39 68.39 -23.26
N ARG A 152 1.30 68.06 -23.97
CA ARG A 152 0.74 68.98 -24.97
C ARG A 152 0.11 70.19 -24.26
N PRO A 153 0.47 71.43 -24.62
CA PRO A 153 -0.09 72.62 -24.00
C PRO A 153 -1.60 72.65 -24.31
N ALA A 154 -2.41 72.70 -23.25
CA ALA A 154 -3.86 72.74 -23.34
C ALA A 154 -4.30 74.06 -23.98
N ALA A 155 -4.73 74.00 -25.24
CA ALA A 155 -5.52 75.07 -25.81
C ALA A 155 -6.95 74.99 -25.24
N GLU A 156 -7.33 76.08 -24.59
CA GLU A 156 -8.66 76.53 -24.15
C GLU A 156 -9.84 75.55 -24.29
N SER A 157 -10.34 75.07 -23.16
CA SER A 157 -11.77 74.76 -22.98
C SER A 157 -12.13 74.71 -21.50
N GLY A 158 -13.03 75.60 -21.08
CA GLY A 158 -13.53 75.79 -19.72
C GLY A 158 -14.49 74.70 -19.24
N THR A 159 -14.21 73.44 -19.53
CA THR A 159 -14.88 72.28 -18.94
C THR A 159 -14.02 71.75 -17.80
N ARG A 160 -14.63 71.38 -16.66
CA ARG A 160 -13.98 70.69 -15.52
C ARG A 160 -12.83 69.83 -16.03
N GLY A 161 -11.60 70.21 -15.68
CA GLY A 161 -10.43 69.76 -16.43
C GLY A 161 -10.32 68.23 -16.46
N PRO A 162 -9.88 67.61 -17.57
CA PRO A 162 -9.75 66.15 -17.69
C PRO A 162 -8.95 65.51 -16.54
N TRP A 163 -8.08 66.28 -15.90
CA TRP A 163 -7.27 65.90 -14.74
C TRP A 163 -8.03 65.76 -13.41
N GLU A 164 -9.25 66.28 -13.27
CA GLU A 164 -10.08 66.05 -12.08
C GLU A 164 -10.77 64.69 -12.14
N ALA A 165 -11.34 64.33 -13.30
CA ALA A 165 -11.88 63.00 -13.56
C ALA A 165 -10.80 61.91 -13.45
N ALA A 166 -9.62 62.14 -14.06
CA ALA A 166 -8.48 61.24 -13.94
C ALA A 166 -7.96 61.13 -12.49
N ARG A 167 -8.03 62.20 -11.68
CA ARG A 167 -7.66 62.14 -10.25
C ARG A 167 -8.67 61.36 -9.42
N SER A 168 -9.97 61.46 -9.69
CA SER A 168 -10.97 60.63 -9.00
C SER A 168 -10.85 59.15 -9.38
N GLU A 169 -10.60 58.84 -10.65
CA GLU A 169 -10.33 57.47 -11.10
C GLU A 169 -9.03 56.93 -10.49
N MET A 170 -7.98 57.75 -10.40
CA MET A 170 -6.70 57.33 -9.83
C MET A 170 -6.80 57.08 -8.32
N ARG A 171 -7.59 57.87 -7.57
CA ARG A 171 -7.92 57.55 -6.16
C ARG A 171 -8.75 56.27 -6.05
N GLY A 172 -9.66 56.03 -6.99
CA GLY A 172 -10.40 54.77 -7.08
C GLY A 172 -9.47 53.58 -7.29
N LEU A 173 -8.56 53.67 -8.26
CA LEU A 173 -7.54 52.66 -8.55
C LEU A 173 -6.58 52.43 -7.38
N GLU A 174 -6.14 53.49 -6.70
CA GLU A 174 -5.30 53.39 -5.50
C GLU A 174 -6.05 52.69 -4.36
N HIS A 175 -7.33 53.01 -4.15
CA HIS A 175 -8.18 52.34 -3.17
C HIS A 175 -8.40 50.86 -3.51
N PHE A 176 -8.68 50.54 -4.78
CA PHE A 176 -8.80 49.16 -5.25
C PHE A 176 -7.50 48.39 -5.11
N ALA A 177 -6.36 48.98 -5.48
CA ALA A 177 -5.04 48.38 -5.35
C ALA A 177 -4.69 48.09 -3.89
N ARG A 178 -5.04 48.99 -2.97
CA ARG A 178 -4.85 48.74 -1.53
C ARG A 178 -5.72 47.59 -1.03
N ILE A 179 -7.01 47.55 -1.40
CA ILE A 179 -7.92 46.47 -1.00
C ILE A 179 -7.48 45.12 -1.57
N THR A 180 -7.00 45.08 -2.82
CA THR A 180 -6.54 43.82 -3.43
C THR A 180 -5.24 43.32 -2.79
N VAL A 181 -4.32 44.21 -2.41
CA VAL A 181 -3.11 43.85 -1.66
C VAL A 181 -3.47 43.34 -0.26
N GLU A 182 -4.36 44.03 0.46
CA GLU A 182 -4.82 43.62 1.79
C GLU A 182 -5.53 42.27 1.76
N ARG A 183 -6.46 42.06 0.83
CA ARG A 183 -7.14 40.77 0.63
C ARG A 183 -6.20 39.66 0.19
N GLY A 184 -5.22 39.97 -0.67
CA GLY A 184 -4.20 39.01 -1.08
C GLY A 184 -3.38 38.52 0.11
N ALA A 185 -2.91 39.45 0.95
CA ALA A 185 -2.16 39.13 2.15
C ALA A 185 -2.99 38.36 3.20
N GLU A 186 -4.30 38.59 3.27
CA GLU A 186 -5.21 37.83 4.13
C GLU A 186 -5.43 36.40 3.64
N LEU A 187 -5.70 36.23 2.34
CA LEU A 187 -5.87 34.91 1.72
C LEU A 187 -4.60 34.06 1.79
N GLU A 188 -3.42 34.68 1.63
CA GLU A 188 -2.14 33.97 1.80
C GLU A 188 -1.92 33.50 3.25
N ARG A 189 -2.30 34.32 4.23
CA ARG A 189 -2.24 33.94 5.65
C ARG A 189 -3.20 32.80 5.96
N GLU A 190 -4.44 32.87 5.48
CA GLU A 190 -5.45 31.84 5.69
C GLU A 190 -5.06 30.53 4.99
N SER A 191 -4.63 30.60 3.73
CA SER A 191 -4.15 29.44 2.97
C SER A 191 -2.91 28.81 3.62
N GLY A 192 -1.96 29.62 4.08
CA GLY A 192 -0.77 29.16 4.80
C GLY A 192 -1.08 28.53 6.16
N ALA A 193 -2.10 29.02 6.87
CA ALA A 193 -2.57 28.43 8.12
C ALA A 193 -3.30 27.09 7.87
N ARG A 194 -4.18 27.05 6.87
CA ARG A 194 -4.91 25.84 6.48
C ARG A 194 -3.97 24.73 6.03
N ARG A 195 -2.98 25.07 5.21
CA ARG A 195 -1.97 24.11 4.75
C ARG A 195 -1.14 23.54 5.89
N ARG A 196 -0.73 24.35 6.87
CA ARG A 196 -0.06 23.86 8.09
C ARG A 196 -0.94 22.90 8.88
N ALA A 197 -2.23 23.24 9.06
CA ALA A 197 -3.17 22.35 9.74
C ALA A 197 -3.37 21.02 9.00
N GLU A 198 -3.41 21.03 7.67
CA GLU A 198 -3.48 19.81 6.84
C GLU A 198 -2.21 18.97 6.94
N GLU A 199 -1.03 19.60 6.90
CA GLU A 199 0.27 18.94 7.10
C GLU A 199 0.36 18.30 8.50
N ASP A 200 -0.04 19.03 9.56
CA ASP A 200 -0.07 18.53 10.94
C ASP A 200 -1.03 17.34 11.11
N LEU A 201 -2.23 17.42 10.52
CA LEU A 201 -3.19 16.32 10.52
C LEU A 201 -2.65 15.08 9.79
N GLN A 202 -1.94 15.29 8.67
CA GLN A 202 -1.36 14.20 7.90
C GLN A 202 -0.21 13.52 8.65
N VAL A 203 0.65 14.30 9.32
CA VAL A 203 1.70 13.77 10.21
C VAL A 203 1.08 12.99 11.36
N SER A 204 0.06 13.56 12.03
CA SER A 204 -0.64 12.89 13.14
C SER A 204 -1.28 11.57 12.71
N ARG A 205 -1.96 11.54 11.55
CA ARG A 205 -2.48 10.29 10.95
C ARG A 205 -1.39 9.26 10.71
N THR A 206 -0.27 9.69 10.10
CA THR A 206 0.83 8.77 9.78
C THR A 206 1.47 8.21 11.05
N MET A 207 1.56 8.99 12.12
CA MET A 207 2.03 8.53 13.44
C MET A 207 1.07 7.55 14.08
N LEU A 208 -0.25 7.80 14.01
CA LEU A 208 -1.26 6.87 14.49
C LEU A 208 -1.21 5.54 13.74
N ASP A 209 -1.16 5.59 12.41
CA ASP A 209 -1.10 4.38 11.56
C ASP A 209 0.15 3.55 11.90
N ARG A 210 1.32 4.19 12.00
CA ARG A 210 2.56 3.50 12.41
C ARG A 210 2.47 2.90 13.82
N SER A 211 1.85 3.61 14.76
CA SER A 211 1.69 3.11 16.14
C SER A 211 0.78 1.88 16.18
N VAL A 212 -0.26 1.86 15.35
CA VAL A 212 -1.18 0.73 15.20
C VAL A 212 -0.45 -0.46 14.59
N ASP A 213 0.27 -0.27 13.48
CA ASP A 213 1.07 -1.32 12.83
C ASP A 213 2.12 -1.92 13.77
N GLU A 214 2.79 -1.07 14.56
CA GLU A 214 3.78 -1.53 15.53
C GLU A 214 3.16 -2.34 16.68
N ARG A 215 1.97 -1.95 17.17
CA ARG A 215 1.23 -2.75 18.15
C ARG A 215 0.85 -4.13 17.60
N VAL A 216 0.41 -4.19 16.35
CA VAL A 216 0.06 -5.46 15.69
C VAL A 216 1.30 -6.35 15.53
N ARG A 217 2.41 -5.78 15.07
CA ARG A 217 3.68 -6.48 14.94
C ARG A 217 4.13 -7.05 16.30
N LEU A 218 4.12 -6.22 17.34
CA LEU A 218 4.46 -6.63 18.71
C LEU A 218 3.52 -7.72 19.23
N GLY A 219 2.22 -7.63 18.97
CA GLY A 219 1.25 -8.66 19.32
C GLY A 219 1.57 -10.01 18.69
N ARG A 220 1.95 -10.02 17.40
CA ARG A 220 2.32 -11.23 16.65
C ARG A 220 3.65 -11.82 17.12
N ASP A 221 4.68 -10.99 17.26
CA ASP A 221 6.01 -11.40 17.75
C ASP A 221 5.91 -12.01 19.16
N LEU A 222 5.10 -11.39 20.04
CA LEU A 222 4.80 -11.92 21.37
C LEU A 222 4.01 -13.22 21.29
N HIS A 223 3.01 -13.32 20.40
CA HIS A 223 2.23 -14.54 20.24
C HIS A 223 3.10 -15.74 19.86
N ASP A 224 3.96 -15.57 18.86
CA ASP A 224 4.76 -16.66 18.30
C ASP A 224 5.85 -17.09 19.29
N SER A 225 6.61 -16.13 19.82
CA SER A 225 7.68 -16.36 20.80
C SER A 225 7.17 -17.00 22.09
N LEU A 226 6.12 -16.43 22.69
CA LEU A 226 5.64 -16.87 24.00
C LEU A 226 4.86 -18.18 23.89
N SER A 227 4.05 -18.36 22.84
CA SER A 227 3.32 -19.63 22.63
C SER A 227 4.26 -20.79 22.38
N GLN A 228 5.31 -20.61 21.57
CA GLN A 228 6.32 -21.65 21.33
C GLN A 228 7.08 -22.01 22.62
N THR A 229 7.51 -21.01 23.39
CA THR A 229 8.25 -21.22 24.64
C THR A 229 7.39 -21.96 25.66
N LEU A 230 6.13 -21.54 25.86
CA LEU A 230 5.19 -22.20 26.77
C LEU A 230 4.84 -23.63 26.31
N TYR A 231 4.74 -23.86 25.01
CA TYR A 231 4.51 -25.19 24.47
C TYR A 231 5.70 -26.12 24.71
N ALA A 232 6.93 -25.65 24.49
CA ALA A 232 8.15 -26.40 24.75
C ALA A 232 8.29 -26.78 26.23
N VAL A 233 8.02 -25.84 27.14
CA VAL A 233 8.02 -26.10 28.59
C VAL A 233 6.95 -27.11 28.98
N SER A 234 5.74 -27.02 28.40
CA SER A 234 4.68 -28.00 28.63
C SER A 234 5.10 -29.40 28.18
N LEU A 235 5.75 -29.51 27.02
CA LEU A 235 6.22 -30.79 26.47
C LEU A 235 7.35 -31.40 27.32
N SER A 236 8.29 -30.58 27.81
CA SER A 236 9.35 -31.03 28.73
C SER A 236 8.78 -31.56 30.04
N LEU A 237 7.75 -30.91 30.59
CA LEU A 237 7.06 -31.35 31.80
C LEU A 237 6.27 -32.65 31.58
N GLU A 238 5.56 -32.78 30.45
CA GLU A 238 4.88 -34.04 30.09
C GLU A 238 5.86 -35.19 29.91
N GLY A 239 7.03 -34.93 29.29
CA GLY A 239 8.12 -35.89 29.16
C GLY A 239 8.70 -36.33 30.50
N ALA A 240 8.89 -35.40 31.44
CA ALA A 240 9.31 -35.71 32.81
C ALA A 240 8.27 -36.55 33.54
N ARG A 241 6.97 -36.25 33.38
CA ARG A 241 5.86 -37.02 33.96
C ARG A 241 5.84 -38.47 33.49
N ASN A 242 6.04 -38.69 32.19
CA ASN A 242 5.96 -40.01 31.58
C ASN A 242 7.14 -40.92 31.96
N LYS A 243 8.28 -40.33 32.38
CA LYS A 243 9.44 -41.07 32.91
C LYS A 243 9.28 -41.49 34.37
N LEU A 244 8.30 -40.94 35.08
CA LEU A 244 7.94 -41.35 36.44
C LEU A 244 7.00 -42.57 36.34
N SER A 245 7.57 -43.76 36.51
CA SER A 245 6.87 -45.05 36.50
C SER A 245 6.73 -45.69 37.90
N ASP A 246 7.39 -45.13 38.92
CA ASP A 246 7.33 -45.63 40.30
C ASP A 246 6.13 -45.06 41.08
N PRO A 247 5.25 -45.90 41.65
CA PRO A 247 4.09 -45.44 42.44
C PRO A 247 4.45 -44.63 43.69
N THR A 248 5.70 -44.70 44.19
CA THR A 248 6.15 -43.89 45.33
C THR A 248 6.37 -42.41 44.99
N GLN A 249 6.39 -42.04 43.70
CA GLN A 249 6.63 -40.68 43.21
C GLN A 249 5.33 -39.91 42.90
N ALA A 250 4.22 -40.30 43.52
CA ALA A 250 2.90 -39.71 43.31
C ALA A 250 2.87 -38.18 43.55
N GLU A 251 3.63 -37.69 44.52
CA GLU A 251 3.75 -36.26 44.83
C GLU A 251 4.48 -35.47 43.72
N THR A 252 5.54 -36.04 43.16
CA THR A 252 6.27 -35.44 42.01
C THR A 252 5.38 -35.37 40.77
N ARG A 253 4.56 -36.40 40.51
CA ARG A 253 3.55 -36.38 39.45
C ARG A 253 2.53 -35.26 39.63
N ARG A 254 1.97 -35.11 40.84
CA ARG A 254 1.02 -34.02 41.15
C ARG A 254 1.63 -32.65 40.92
N ARG A 255 2.87 -32.43 41.34
CA ARG A 255 3.59 -31.15 41.13
C ARG A 255 3.78 -30.85 39.65
N ILE A 256 4.11 -31.85 38.83
CA ILE A 256 4.24 -31.67 37.38
C ILE A 256 2.87 -31.34 36.75
N ASP A 257 1.80 -32.05 37.14
CA ASP A 257 0.46 -31.75 36.63
C ASP A 257 -0.02 -30.35 37.05
N GLN A 258 0.35 -29.87 38.25
CA GLN A 258 0.10 -28.51 38.71
C GLN A 258 0.85 -27.48 37.84
N CYS A 259 2.14 -27.68 37.58
CA CYS A 259 2.93 -26.80 36.70
C CYS A 259 2.34 -26.75 35.28
N ILE A 260 1.88 -27.89 34.74
CA ILE A 260 1.20 -27.94 33.43
C ILE A 260 -0.12 -27.14 33.48
N GLY A 261 -0.89 -27.24 34.56
CA GLY A 261 -2.11 -26.47 34.77
C GLY A 261 -1.87 -24.96 34.83
N GLU A 262 -0.86 -24.52 35.59
CA GLU A 262 -0.44 -23.13 35.68
C GLU A 262 0.04 -22.58 34.33
N LEU A 263 0.82 -23.36 33.58
CA LEU A 263 1.26 -22.97 32.24
C LEU A 263 0.10 -22.76 31.26
N ARG A 264 -0.92 -23.62 31.32
CA ARG A 264 -2.13 -23.48 30.50
C ARG A 264 -2.91 -22.22 30.85
N ARG A 265 -3.02 -21.89 32.14
CA ARG A 265 -3.67 -20.66 32.60
C ARG A 265 -2.89 -19.43 32.12
N LEU A 266 -1.57 -19.43 32.29
CA LEU A 266 -0.71 -18.35 31.80
C LEU A 266 -0.82 -18.15 30.28
N ASN A 267 -0.90 -19.25 29.51
CA ASN A 267 -1.10 -19.18 28.06
C ASN A 267 -2.45 -18.54 27.70
N GLN A 268 -3.51 -18.82 28.46
CA GLN A 268 -4.82 -18.16 28.25
C GLN A 268 -4.77 -16.67 28.58
N GLU A 269 -4.11 -16.27 29.68
CA GLU A 269 -3.95 -14.87 30.07
C GLU A 269 -3.14 -14.08 29.04
N VAL A 270 -2.06 -14.65 28.55
CA VAL A 270 -1.23 -14.05 27.49
C VAL A 270 -2.04 -13.89 26.20
N ARG A 271 -2.83 -14.89 25.80
CA ARG A 271 -3.70 -14.79 24.62
C ARG A 271 -4.76 -13.70 24.78
N ALA A 272 -5.32 -13.53 25.98
CA ALA A 272 -6.25 -12.45 26.27
C ALA A 272 -5.56 -11.08 26.15
N TYR A 273 -4.34 -10.95 26.67
CA TYR A 273 -3.56 -9.71 26.57
C TYR A 273 -3.15 -9.38 25.13
N ILE A 274 -2.75 -10.37 24.33
CA ILE A 274 -2.46 -10.18 22.89
C ILE A 274 -3.73 -9.76 22.14
N LYS A 275 -4.89 -10.34 22.48
CA LYS A 275 -6.17 -9.95 21.89
C LYS A 275 -6.56 -8.50 22.20
N GLU A 276 -6.16 -7.97 23.36
CA GLU A 276 -6.34 -6.54 23.69
C GLU A 276 -5.34 -5.62 22.94
N LEU A 277 -4.20 -6.17 22.52
CA LEU A 277 -3.18 -5.45 21.75
C LEU A 277 -3.48 -5.41 20.25
N GLU A 278 -4.22 -6.40 19.72
CA GLU A 278 -4.71 -6.39 18.34
C GLU A 278 -5.87 -5.41 18.17
N PRO A 279 -5.75 -4.38 17.33
CA PRO A 279 -6.85 -3.47 17.00
C PRO A 279 -7.98 -4.27 16.35
N THR A 280 -9.18 -4.20 16.93
CA THR A 280 -10.43 -4.83 16.44
C THR A 280 -10.78 -4.47 14.98
N THR A 281 -10.10 -3.49 14.39
CA THR A 281 -10.26 -3.03 13.00
C THR A 281 -9.33 -3.70 11.98
N LEU A 282 -8.35 -4.51 12.40
CA LEU A 282 -7.34 -5.13 11.51
C LEU A 282 -7.51 -6.62 11.27
N GLN A 283 -8.69 -7.20 11.54
CA GLN A 283 -9.06 -8.53 11.05
C GLN A 283 -9.31 -8.47 9.53
N ARG A 284 -8.22 -8.40 8.76
CA ARG A 284 -8.20 -8.50 7.29
C ARG A 284 -7.35 -9.66 6.79
N GLU A 285 -6.88 -10.57 7.65
CA GLU A 285 -6.47 -11.89 7.15
C GLU A 285 -7.76 -12.65 6.81
N SER A 286 -7.89 -13.03 5.54
CA SER A 286 -8.97 -13.91 5.11
C SER A 286 -8.83 -15.25 5.84
N PHE A 287 -9.96 -15.91 6.12
CA PHE A 287 -9.95 -17.25 6.72
C PHE A 287 -9.03 -18.23 5.96
N LEU A 288 -8.97 -18.09 4.63
CA LEU A 288 -8.14 -18.92 3.78
C LEU A 288 -6.64 -18.71 4.02
N GLU A 289 -6.19 -17.47 4.21
CA GLU A 289 -4.78 -17.16 4.52
C GLU A 289 -4.39 -17.72 5.89
N ALA A 290 -5.21 -17.47 6.92
CA ALA A 290 -4.96 -17.97 8.26
C ALA A 290 -4.94 -19.50 8.34
N LEU A 291 -5.85 -20.17 7.62
CA LEU A 291 -5.86 -21.63 7.50
C LEU A 291 -4.62 -22.15 6.75
N THR A 292 -4.23 -21.49 5.65
CA THR A 292 -3.06 -21.89 4.87
C THR A 292 -1.79 -21.80 5.70
N ALA A 293 -1.63 -20.72 6.46
CA ALA A 293 -0.51 -20.55 7.40
C ALA A 293 -0.49 -21.64 8.48
N LEU A 294 -1.65 -21.97 9.08
CA LEU A 294 -1.75 -23.06 10.05
C LEU A 294 -1.29 -24.40 9.46
N LEU A 295 -1.74 -24.73 8.25
CA LEU A 295 -1.44 -26.01 7.60
C LEU A 295 0.02 -26.08 7.12
N ALA A 296 0.62 -24.95 6.74
CA ALA A 296 2.03 -24.86 6.36
C ALA A 296 2.99 -24.97 7.55
N ALA A 297 2.56 -24.53 8.74
CA ALA A 297 3.35 -24.60 9.96
C ALA A 297 3.41 -26.01 10.59
N LEU A 298 2.67 -26.98 10.05
CA LEU A 298 2.75 -28.37 10.50
C LEU A 298 4.04 -29.01 9.96
N PRO A 299 4.92 -29.54 10.81
CA PRO A 299 6.19 -30.10 10.37
C PRO A 299 5.96 -31.39 9.58
N ALA A 300 6.03 -31.29 8.25
CA ALA A 300 5.87 -32.40 7.32
C ALA A 300 6.92 -33.51 7.53
N ASP A 301 8.11 -33.14 8.03
CA ASP A 301 9.27 -34.05 8.14
C ASP A 301 9.41 -34.73 9.51
N GLU A 302 8.82 -34.18 10.59
CA GLU A 302 9.02 -34.73 11.95
C GLU A 302 7.94 -35.74 12.39
N THR A 303 6.76 -35.75 11.77
CA THR A 303 5.61 -36.55 12.25
C THR A 303 5.25 -37.75 11.38
N ALA A 304 5.86 -37.92 10.19
CA ALA A 304 5.51 -38.97 9.21
C ALA A 304 4.01 -39.02 8.84
N VAL A 305 3.25 -37.94 9.07
CA VAL A 305 1.81 -37.84 8.80
C VAL A 305 1.58 -37.08 7.50
N ARG A 306 0.79 -37.67 6.59
CA ARG A 306 0.39 -37.00 5.34
C ARG A 306 -0.80 -36.08 5.56
N LEU A 307 -0.65 -34.81 5.20
CA LEU A 307 -1.73 -33.82 5.26
C LEU A 307 -2.43 -33.67 3.89
N GLU A 308 -3.71 -34.04 3.80
CA GLU A 308 -4.55 -33.84 2.62
C GLU A 308 -5.41 -32.58 2.76
N ARG A 309 -5.36 -31.72 1.75
CA ARG A 309 -6.11 -30.46 1.69
C ARG A 309 -7.18 -30.56 0.62
N ARG A 310 -8.45 -30.49 1.01
CA ARG A 310 -9.62 -30.49 0.10
C ARG A 310 -10.47 -29.26 0.37
N ILE A 311 -9.95 -28.11 -0.05
CA ILE A 311 -10.50 -26.80 0.29
C ILE A 311 -11.21 -26.23 -0.93
N ASP A 312 -12.53 -26.08 -0.83
CA ASP A 312 -13.32 -25.24 -1.74
C ASP A 312 -13.09 -23.77 -1.38
N VAL A 313 -12.43 -23.03 -2.27
CA VAL A 313 -12.04 -21.63 -2.07
C VAL A 313 -13.26 -20.71 -1.98
N GLU A 314 -14.31 -20.98 -2.77
CA GLU A 314 -15.55 -20.18 -2.73
C GLU A 314 -16.28 -20.41 -1.41
N ALA A 315 -16.32 -21.66 -0.94
CA ALA A 315 -16.89 -21.98 0.36
C ALA A 315 -16.11 -21.35 1.52
N ALA A 316 -14.78 -21.33 1.44
CA ALA A 316 -13.92 -20.70 2.45
C ALA A 316 -14.12 -19.18 2.51
N ALA A 317 -14.35 -18.53 1.36
CA ALA A 317 -14.60 -17.09 1.27
C ALA A 317 -15.94 -16.66 1.91
N LEU A 318 -16.87 -17.59 2.14
CA LEU A 318 -18.13 -17.33 2.85
C LEU A 318 -17.97 -17.24 4.37
N ILE A 319 -16.78 -17.55 4.92
CA ILE A 319 -16.48 -17.38 6.35
C ILE A 319 -16.00 -15.95 6.56
N PRO A 320 -16.78 -15.11 7.26
CA PRO A 320 -16.44 -13.71 7.44
C PRO A 320 -15.22 -13.55 8.38
N PRO A 321 -14.39 -12.50 8.22
CA PRO A 321 -13.14 -12.32 8.96
C PRO A 321 -13.31 -12.39 10.48
N GLU A 322 -14.44 -11.90 11.01
CA GLU A 322 -14.73 -11.88 12.45
C GLU A 322 -14.90 -13.28 13.03
N ARG A 323 -15.21 -14.28 12.18
CA ARG A 323 -15.32 -15.68 12.55
C ARG A 323 -14.03 -16.48 12.28
N ALA A 324 -13.14 -15.97 11.43
CA ALA A 324 -11.98 -16.70 10.92
C ALA A 324 -11.09 -17.26 12.05
N THR A 325 -10.75 -16.43 13.04
CA THR A 325 -9.86 -16.82 14.16
C THR A 325 -10.40 -17.99 14.96
N GLU A 326 -11.69 -17.97 15.29
CA GLU A 326 -12.32 -19.04 16.07
C GLU A 326 -12.45 -20.34 15.28
N VAL A 327 -12.74 -20.24 13.98
CA VAL A 327 -12.75 -21.41 13.09
C VAL A 327 -11.36 -22.03 12.97
N VAL A 328 -10.32 -21.22 12.77
CA VAL A 328 -8.92 -21.69 12.71
C VAL A 328 -8.50 -22.33 14.03
N ASN A 329 -8.95 -21.81 15.18
CA ASN A 329 -8.69 -22.43 16.48
C ASN A 329 -9.33 -23.81 16.63
N ILE A 330 -10.56 -24.00 16.12
CA ILE A 330 -11.21 -25.32 16.09
C ILE A 330 -10.41 -26.29 15.20
N VAL A 331 -9.97 -25.85 14.02
CA VAL A 331 -9.13 -26.68 13.13
C VAL A 331 -7.81 -27.07 13.80
N ARG A 332 -7.12 -26.09 14.41
CA ARG A 332 -5.86 -26.29 15.13
C ARG A 332 -6.01 -27.33 16.24
N GLU A 333 -7.05 -27.19 17.06
CA GLU A 333 -7.32 -28.11 18.17
C GLU A 333 -7.66 -29.52 17.65
N ALA A 334 -8.45 -29.64 16.58
CA ALA A 334 -8.76 -30.93 15.97
C ALA A 334 -7.48 -31.63 15.45
N ILE A 335 -6.62 -30.93 14.70
CA ILE A 335 -5.35 -31.47 14.22
C ILE A 335 -4.44 -31.85 15.39
N SER A 336 -4.36 -31.01 16.42
CA SER A 336 -3.55 -31.28 17.60
C SER A 336 -4.02 -32.53 18.35
N ASN A 337 -5.34 -32.73 18.47
CA ASN A 337 -5.92 -33.92 19.07
C ASN A 337 -5.62 -35.18 18.25
N SER A 338 -5.72 -35.10 16.91
CA SER A 338 -5.32 -36.20 16.03
C SER A 338 -3.85 -36.58 16.22
N LEU A 339 -2.93 -35.62 16.24
CA LEU A 339 -1.50 -35.87 16.42
C LEU A 339 -1.15 -36.42 17.82
N ARG A 340 -1.77 -35.90 18.89
CA ARG A 340 -1.49 -36.32 20.28
C ARG A 340 -2.09 -37.67 20.63
N HIS A 341 -3.29 -37.98 20.14
CA HIS A 341 -4.06 -39.13 20.59
C HIS A 341 -4.27 -40.20 19.51
N GLY A 342 -4.33 -39.79 18.23
CA GLY A 342 -4.67 -40.68 17.13
C GLY A 342 -3.49 -41.42 16.51
N ARG A 343 -2.28 -40.83 16.52
CA ARG A 343 -1.12 -41.32 15.72
C ARG A 343 -1.50 -41.68 14.28
N PRO A 344 -2.17 -40.77 13.54
CA PRO A 344 -2.68 -41.07 12.21
C PRO A 344 -1.56 -41.18 11.18
N GLY A 345 -1.81 -41.90 10.08
CA GLY A 345 -0.99 -41.84 8.88
C GLY A 345 -1.41 -40.69 7.95
N VAL A 346 -2.69 -40.32 7.98
CA VAL A 346 -3.28 -39.27 7.13
C VAL A 346 -4.24 -38.39 7.93
N ILE A 347 -4.08 -37.08 7.77
CA ILE A 347 -5.06 -36.07 8.23
C ILE A 347 -5.62 -35.35 7.02
N THR A 348 -6.93 -35.32 6.86
CA THR A 348 -7.64 -34.61 5.80
C THR A 348 -8.38 -33.40 6.36
N VAL A 349 -8.10 -32.23 5.82
CA VAL A 349 -8.86 -30.99 6.07
C VAL A 349 -9.74 -30.71 4.85
N ARG A 350 -11.05 -30.64 5.06
CA ARG A 350 -12.04 -30.42 4.01
C ARG A 350 -12.91 -29.20 4.31
N ILE A 351 -13.11 -28.36 3.30
CA ILE A 351 -14.06 -27.25 3.33
C ILE A 351 -14.93 -27.36 2.09
N GLN A 352 -16.24 -27.25 2.26
CA GLN A 352 -17.21 -27.36 1.19
C GLN A 352 -18.44 -26.51 1.46
N ARG A 353 -19.09 -26.04 0.39
CA ARG A 353 -20.35 -25.33 0.46
C ARG A 353 -21.51 -26.31 0.67
N GLY A 354 -22.34 -26.05 1.67
CA GLY A 354 -23.63 -26.70 1.87
C GLY A 354 -24.79 -25.77 1.51
N VAL A 355 -26.02 -26.28 1.60
CA VAL A 355 -27.23 -25.47 1.39
C VAL A 355 -27.38 -24.50 2.56
N GLY A 356 -27.05 -23.22 2.34
CA GLY A 356 -27.15 -22.16 3.37
C GLY A 356 -26.08 -22.21 4.46
N ALA A 357 -25.06 -23.06 4.33
CA ALA A 357 -24.02 -23.26 5.33
C ALA A 357 -22.65 -23.56 4.71
N VAL A 358 -21.57 -23.29 5.45
CA VAL A 358 -20.23 -23.80 5.18
C VAL A 358 -19.97 -24.98 6.10
N ALA A 359 -19.52 -26.10 5.51
CA ALA A 359 -19.13 -27.28 6.27
C ALA A 359 -17.60 -27.43 6.23
N LEU A 360 -17.00 -27.42 7.40
CA LEU A 360 -15.59 -27.69 7.62
C LEU A 360 -15.43 -29.03 8.35
N ALA A 361 -14.50 -29.87 7.90
CA ALA A 361 -14.20 -31.12 8.57
C ALA A 361 -12.68 -31.37 8.65
N VAL A 362 -12.23 -31.82 9.83
CA VAL A 362 -10.91 -32.40 10.04
C VAL A 362 -11.12 -33.88 10.32
N GLN A 363 -10.46 -34.74 9.55
CA GLN A 363 -10.57 -36.19 9.66
C GLN A 363 -9.19 -36.82 9.73
N ASP A 364 -8.99 -37.74 10.64
CA ASP A 364 -7.80 -38.57 10.73
C ASP A 364 -8.14 -40.07 10.60
N ASP A 365 -7.14 -40.88 10.24
CA ASP A 365 -7.21 -42.33 10.15
C ASP A 365 -6.55 -43.05 11.36
N GLY A 366 -6.45 -42.35 12.50
CA GLY A 366 -5.75 -42.83 13.67
C GLY A 366 -6.52 -43.86 14.51
N ALA A 367 -6.07 -44.05 15.75
CA ALA A 367 -6.61 -45.02 16.70
C ALA A 367 -8.09 -44.79 17.06
N GLY A 368 -8.61 -43.58 16.88
CA GLY A 368 -9.97 -43.21 17.26
C GLY A 368 -10.27 -43.43 18.76
N PHE A 369 -11.51 -43.19 19.16
CA PHE A 369 -11.97 -43.38 20.54
C PHE A 369 -13.47 -43.64 20.60
N ASN A 370 -13.94 -44.12 21.76
CA ASN A 370 -15.38 -44.23 22.00
C ASN A 370 -15.94 -42.83 22.33
N SER A 371 -16.66 -42.25 21.38
CA SER A 371 -17.25 -40.91 21.51
C SER A 371 -18.23 -40.78 22.68
N ALA A 372 -18.92 -41.85 23.08
CA ALA A 372 -19.88 -41.84 24.18
C ALA A 372 -19.21 -41.66 25.55
N THR A 373 -17.96 -42.10 25.73
CA THR A 373 -17.25 -42.03 27.02
C THR A 373 -16.27 -40.85 27.10
N ALA A 374 -15.76 -40.37 25.97
CA ALA A 374 -14.76 -39.30 25.91
C ALA A 374 -15.31 -37.89 26.13
N ALA A 375 -16.60 -37.65 25.85
CA ALA A 375 -17.24 -36.35 26.11
C ALA A 375 -17.16 -35.91 27.59
N ALA A 376 -16.97 -36.85 28.51
CA ALA A 376 -16.93 -36.61 29.95
C ALA A 376 -15.54 -36.20 30.52
N HIS A 377 -14.44 -36.33 29.77
CA HIS A 377 -13.08 -36.28 30.36
C HIS A 377 -12.08 -35.31 29.69
N GLY A 378 -12.44 -34.62 28.59
CA GLY A 378 -11.51 -33.77 27.84
C GLY A 378 -11.94 -32.31 27.71
N HIS A 379 -11.11 -31.37 28.19
CA HIS A 379 -11.35 -29.93 28.02
C HIS A 379 -11.32 -29.45 26.55
N GLY A 380 -10.56 -30.12 25.68
CA GLY A 380 -10.42 -29.74 24.26
C GLY A 380 -11.73 -29.82 23.47
N LEU A 381 -12.47 -30.93 23.61
CA LEU A 381 -13.76 -31.12 22.94
C LEU A 381 -14.82 -30.13 23.44
N ALA A 382 -14.90 -29.91 24.76
CA ALA A 382 -15.82 -28.95 25.37
C ALA A 382 -15.54 -27.51 24.89
N ASN A 383 -14.26 -27.13 24.81
CA ASN A 383 -13.86 -25.83 24.30
C ASN A 383 -14.21 -25.64 22.82
N MET A 384 -14.00 -26.66 21.98
CA MET A 384 -14.40 -26.58 20.57
C MET A 384 -15.93 -26.45 20.44
N HIS A 385 -16.70 -27.18 21.25
CA HIS A 385 -18.16 -27.05 21.27
C HIS A 385 -18.60 -25.64 21.67
N ALA A 386 -18.03 -25.06 22.73
CA ALA A 386 -18.35 -23.71 23.18
C ALA A 386 -18.04 -22.66 22.09
N ARG A 387 -16.90 -22.79 21.40
CA ARG A 387 -16.54 -21.91 20.27
C ARG A 387 -17.50 -22.06 19.09
N ALA A 388 -17.88 -23.28 18.74
CA ALA A 388 -18.85 -23.52 17.66
C ALA A 388 -20.21 -22.88 17.95
N VAL A 389 -20.69 -23.00 19.20
CA VAL A 389 -21.94 -22.34 19.64
C VAL A 389 -21.82 -20.83 19.58
N ALA A 390 -20.69 -20.25 20.03
CA ALA A 390 -20.45 -18.81 19.96
C ALA A 390 -20.46 -18.26 18.52
N LEU A 391 -20.08 -19.09 17.54
CA LEU A 391 -20.15 -18.77 16.11
C LEU A 391 -21.55 -18.94 15.49
N GLY A 392 -22.54 -19.38 16.26
CA GLY A 392 -23.88 -19.74 15.77
C GLY A 392 -23.88 -21.02 14.92
N GLY A 393 -22.84 -21.86 15.07
CA GLY A 393 -22.68 -23.11 14.34
C GLY A 393 -22.90 -24.35 15.19
N THR A 394 -22.77 -25.50 14.55
CA THR A 394 -22.86 -26.81 15.20
C THR A 394 -21.56 -27.60 14.99
N LEU A 395 -21.02 -28.13 16.08
CA LEU A 395 -19.90 -29.07 16.05
C LEU A 395 -20.42 -30.49 16.25
N GLN A 396 -19.98 -31.42 15.41
CA GLN A 396 -20.20 -32.86 15.57
C GLN A 396 -18.86 -33.57 15.57
N VAL A 397 -18.71 -34.53 16.49
CA VAL A 397 -17.52 -35.37 16.59
C VAL A 397 -17.94 -36.82 16.44
N SER A 398 -17.44 -37.48 15.41
CA SER A 398 -17.65 -38.90 15.17
C SER A 398 -16.31 -39.63 15.28
N SER A 399 -16.20 -40.57 16.19
CA SER A 399 -15.01 -41.39 16.40
C SER A 399 -15.42 -42.80 16.82
N ALA A 400 -14.62 -43.78 16.40
CA ALA A 400 -14.72 -45.16 16.84
C ALA A 400 -13.30 -45.76 16.97
N PRO A 401 -13.05 -46.64 17.96
CA PRO A 401 -11.76 -47.32 18.08
C PRO A 401 -11.35 -48.01 16.77
N GLY A 402 -10.13 -47.75 16.31
CA GLY A 402 -9.54 -48.24 15.06
C GLY A 402 -10.06 -47.59 13.77
N LYS A 403 -10.94 -46.59 13.84
CA LYS A 403 -11.54 -45.94 12.65
C LYS A 403 -11.21 -44.46 12.50
N GLY A 404 -10.28 -43.95 13.30
CA GLY A 404 -9.92 -42.54 13.34
C GLY A 404 -11.01 -41.65 13.94
N THR A 405 -10.82 -40.34 13.79
CA THR A 405 -11.74 -39.32 14.29
C THR A 405 -12.10 -38.34 13.18
N ARG A 406 -13.37 -37.91 13.16
CA ARG A 406 -13.84 -36.79 12.33
C ARG A 406 -14.48 -35.75 13.22
N VAL A 407 -13.99 -34.52 13.12
CA VAL A 407 -14.57 -33.32 13.71
C VAL A 407 -15.19 -32.51 12.57
N SER A 408 -16.48 -32.19 12.67
CA SER A 408 -17.23 -31.47 11.65
C SER A 408 -17.90 -30.23 12.24
N LEU A 409 -17.57 -29.06 11.69
CA LEU A 409 -18.14 -27.78 12.03
C LEU A 409 -19.04 -27.33 10.88
N THR A 410 -20.29 -26.99 11.20
CA THR A 410 -21.22 -26.38 10.24
C THR A 410 -21.55 -24.97 10.69
N LEU A 411 -21.31 -24.00 9.81
CA LEU A 411 -21.57 -22.58 10.06
C LEU A 411 -22.65 -22.07 9.10
N PRO A 412 -23.71 -21.40 9.57
CA PRO A 412 -24.68 -20.77 8.69
C PRO A 412 -24.01 -19.62 7.92
N VAL A 413 -24.26 -19.57 6.61
CA VAL A 413 -23.85 -18.46 5.75
C VAL A 413 -24.84 -17.33 6.00
N VAL A 414 -24.41 -16.31 6.74
CA VAL A 414 -25.20 -15.10 6.90
C VAL A 414 -24.99 -14.30 5.61
N SER A 415 -25.98 -14.27 4.73
CA SER A 415 -25.95 -13.32 3.62
C SER A 415 -25.81 -11.91 4.20
N PRO A 416 -24.87 -11.09 3.71
CA PRO A 416 -24.89 -9.67 4.04
C PRO A 416 -26.22 -9.10 3.53
N ALA A 417 -26.97 -8.46 4.44
CA ALA A 417 -28.22 -7.77 4.14
C ALA A 417 -27.94 -6.44 3.43
#